data_AF-F9D4M7-F1
#
_entry.id   AF-F9D4M7-F1
#
_cell.length_a   1.000
_cell.length_b   1.000
_cell.length_c   1.000
_cell.angle_alpha   90.00
_cell.angle_beta   90.00
_cell.angle_gamma   90.00
#
_symmetry.space_group_name_H-M   'P 1'
#
loop_
_entity.id
_entity.type
_entity.pdbx_description
1 polymer ?
#
loop_
_entity_poly.entity_id
_entity_poly.type
_entity_poly.pdbx_seq_one_letter_code
_entity_poly.pdbx_strand_id
1 'polypeptide(L)'
;MPENIQSQSVSVTLEQSFDDWCVALLAKRLGKQDIYERFMKRSRFYRNLFNPANGFFQGKNSDGKWLEPFDPLRYGANGGNPYTEGNAWQYNWYVPQDVPDLIRLMGGQKAFVSRLDKFFTLTDTSGEKNDNASGFIGQYVHGNEPSHHVAYLYDYAGEPQKTQKLVSQIMNTLYNTSSSGYAGNDDCGEMSSWFVFSAMGFLSGMSRRR
;
A
#
# COMPACT_ATOMS: atom_id res chain seq x y z
N MET A 1 8.00 6.66 12.32
CA MET A 1 7.51 7.70 13.25
C MET A 1 6.92 7.00 14.48
N PRO A 2 7.13 7.51 15.71
CA PRO A 2 6.40 7.04 16.88
C PRO A 2 5.00 7.66 16.96
N GLU A 3 3.95 6.86 17.21
CA GLU A 3 2.55 7.30 17.15
C GLU A 3 2.23 8.39 18.18
N ASN A 4 2.74 8.27 19.41
CA ASN A 4 2.54 9.29 20.46
C ASN A 4 3.27 10.62 20.21
N ILE A 5 4.08 10.72 19.15
CA ILE A 5 4.74 11.96 18.72
C ILE A 5 4.12 12.48 17.42
N GLN A 6 3.80 11.58 16.49
CA GLN A 6 3.21 11.90 15.20
C GLN A 6 2.13 10.86 14.89
N SER A 7 0.87 11.27 14.85
CA SER A 7 -0.22 10.38 14.46
C SER A 7 -0.15 10.03 12.97
N GLN A 8 -0.88 9.00 12.55
CA GLN A 8 -0.78 8.39 11.21
C GLN A 8 0.62 7.79 10.98
N SER A 9 1.26 7.36 12.07
CA SER A 9 2.69 7.05 12.09
C SER A 9 3.10 5.94 11.12
N VAL A 10 2.24 4.94 10.88
CA VAL A 10 2.54 3.83 9.98
C VAL A 10 2.45 4.31 8.54
N SER A 11 1.33 4.91 8.14
CA SER A 11 1.12 5.46 6.79
C SER A 11 2.23 6.44 6.41
N VAL A 12 2.48 7.44 7.27
CA VAL A 12 3.56 8.42 7.07
C VAL A 12 4.93 7.75 6.96
N THR A 13 5.23 6.71 7.76
CA THR A 13 6.53 6.04 7.67
C THR A 13 6.70 5.28 6.36
N LEU A 14 5.64 4.65 5.85
CA LEU A 14 5.66 3.90 4.60
C LEU A 14 5.79 4.84 3.39
N GLU A 15 4.96 5.87 3.33
CA GLU A 15 4.96 6.87 2.26
C GLU A 15 6.24 7.70 2.25
N GLN A 16 6.69 8.20 3.42
CA GLN A 16 7.96 8.92 3.51
C GLN A 16 9.17 8.04 3.16
N SER A 17 9.10 6.73 3.41
CA SER A 17 10.15 5.80 2.96
C SER A 17 10.21 5.70 1.43
N PHE A 18 9.06 5.78 0.74
CA PHE A 18 9.02 5.87 -0.71
C PHE A 18 9.56 7.21 -1.21
N ASP A 19 9.16 8.32 -0.60
CA ASP A 19 9.68 9.66 -0.95
C ASP A 19 11.20 9.74 -0.78
N ASP A 20 11.73 9.17 0.31
CA ASP A 20 13.17 9.12 0.55
C ASP A 20 13.89 8.29 -0.53
N TRP A 21 13.26 7.25 -1.08
CA TRP A 21 13.80 6.52 -2.23
C TRP A 21 13.85 7.40 -3.49
N CYS A 22 12.80 8.18 -3.76
CA CYS A 22 12.75 9.13 -4.87
C CYS A 22 13.88 10.17 -4.76
N VAL A 23 14.09 10.74 -3.57
CA VAL A 23 15.21 11.66 -3.30
C VAL A 23 16.56 10.98 -3.54
N ALA A 24 16.73 9.74 -3.08
CA ALA A 24 17.96 9.00 -3.30
C ALA A 24 18.23 8.80 -4.81
N LEU A 25 17.22 8.43 -5.59
CA LEU A 25 17.37 8.27 -7.04
C LEU A 25 17.77 9.56 -7.74
N LEU A 26 17.20 10.70 -7.35
CA LEU A 26 17.60 12.00 -7.88
C LEU A 26 19.04 12.36 -7.48
N ALA A 27 19.40 12.18 -6.22
CA ALA A 27 20.76 12.42 -5.74
C ALA A 27 21.80 11.59 -6.50
N LYS A 28 21.49 10.31 -6.79
CA LYS A 28 22.32 9.43 -7.61
C LYS A 28 22.50 9.99 -9.03
N ARG A 29 21.43 10.49 -9.67
CA ARG A 29 21.50 11.09 -11.00
C ARG A 29 22.35 12.36 -11.04
N LEU A 30 22.38 13.12 -9.94
CA LEU A 30 23.15 14.35 -9.80
C LEU A 30 24.59 14.13 -9.26
N GLY A 31 25.01 12.88 -9.05
CA GLY A 31 26.34 12.57 -8.50
C GLY A 31 26.54 12.95 -7.03
N LYS A 32 25.45 13.17 -6.26
CA LYS A 32 25.48 13.51 -4.83
C LYS A 32 25.46 12.25 -3.96
N GLN A 33 26.61 11.60 -3.85
CA GLN A 33 26.73 10.25 -3.25
C GLN A 33 26.37 10.21 -1.76
N ASP A 34 26.76 11.21 -0.98
CA ASP A 34 26.46 11.33 0.45
C ASP A 34 24.94 11.43 0.70
N ILE A 35 24.24 12.22 -0.11
CA ILE A 35 22.79 12.35 -0.08
C ILE A 35 22.13 11.04 -0.51
N TYR A 36 22.61 10.41 -1.59
CA TYR A 36 22.11 9.11 -2.03
C TYR A 36 22.18 8.07 -0.91
N GLU A 37 23.31 7.91 -0.25
CA GLU A 37 23.49 6.92 0.82
C GLU A 37 22.59 7.21 2.02
N ARG A 38 22.51 8.47 2.44
CA ARG A 38 21.63 8.89 3.54
C ARG A 38 20.18 8.56 3.24
N PHE A 39 19.68 8.94 2.07
CA PHE A 39 18.27 8.78 1.72
C PHE A 39 17.92 7.33 1.35
N MET A 40 18.84 6.58 0.75
CA MET A 40 18.66 5.14 0.52
C MET A 40 18.61 4.34 1.84
N LYS A 41 19.32 4.80 2.88
CA LYS A 41 19.17 4.22 4.24
C LYS A 41 17.79 4.53 4.81
N ARG A 42 17.32 5.77 4.69
CA ARG A 42 16.00 6.19 5.19
C ARG A 42 14.85 5.51 4.46
N SER A 43 14.99 5.24 3.17
CA SER A 43 13.95 4.56 2.38
C SER A 43 13.65 3.13 2.82
N ARG A 44 14.48 2.58 3.73
CA ARG A 44 14.28 1.27 4.36
C ARG A 44 13.64 1.34 5.75
N PHE A 45 13.22 2.52 6.22
CA PHE A 45 12.66 2.69 7.56
C PHE A 45 11.31 2.01 7.76
N TYR A 46 10.58 1.66 6.68
CA TYR A 46 9.41 0.77 6.74
C TYR A 46 9.67 -0.50 7.57
N ARG A 47 10.89 -1.07 7.50
CA ARG A 47 11.27 -2.29 8.25
C ARG A 47 11.16 -2.15 9.76
N ASN A 48 11.31 -0.93 10.29
CA ASN A 48 11.27 -0.70 11.73
C ASN A 48 9.87 -0.94 12.32
N LEU A 49 8.84 -0.91 11.48
CA LEU A 49 7.43 -1.10 11.85
C LEU A 49 6.88 -2.45 11.42
N PHE A 50 7.63 -3.29 10.71
CA PHE A 50 7.16 -4.64 10.38
C PHE A 50 7.19 -5.51 11.63
N ASN A 51 6.03 -5.91 12.15
CA ASN A 51 5.93 -6.82 13.28
C ASN A 51 5.87 -8.27 12.77
N PRO A 52 6.92 -9.09 12.95
CA PRO A 52 6.93 -10.47 12.45
C PRO A 52 5.92 -11.38 13.17
N ALA A 53 5.42 -11.00 14.35
CA ALA A 53 4.47 -11.83 15.11
C ALA A 53 3.08 -11.86 14.45
N ASN A 54 2.67 -10.80 13.75
CA ASN A 54 1.39 -10.71 13.04
C ASN A 54 1.55 -10.46 11.52
N GLY A 55 2.78 -10.15 11.07
CA GLY A 55 3.14 -9.88 9.69
C GLY A 55 2.58 -8.57 9.13
N PHE A 56 2.19 -7.62 9.99
CA PHE A 56 1.73 -6.30 9.58
C PHE A 56 2.75 -5.21 9.90
N PHE A 57 2.70 -4.11 9.16
CA PHE A 57 3.26 -2.85 9.65
C PHE A 57 2.38 -2.32 10.78
N GLN A 58 2.92 -2.25 12.00
CA GLN A 58 2.22 -1.85 13.23
C GLN A 58 2.90 -0.63 13.86
N GLY A 59 2.10 0.28 14.42
CA GLY A 59 2.60 1.47 15.09
C GLY A 59 3.42 1.13 16.35
N LYS A 60 4.37 2.01 16.67
CA LYS A 60 5.14 1.98 17.92
C LYS A 60 5.06 3.33 18.63
N ASN A 61 5.13 3.33 19.95
CA ASN A 61 5.39 4.55 20.71
C ASN A 61 6.89 4.87 20.77
N SER A 62 7.23 6.05 21.28
CA SER A 62 8.60 6.55 21.37
C SER A 62 9.51 5.71 22.27
N ASP A 63 8.93 4.86 23.12
CA ASP A 63 9.64 3.85 23.92
C ASP A 63 9.95 2.56 23.13
N GLY A 64 9.57 2.50 21.85
CA GLY A 64 9.82 1.38 20.94
C GLY A 64 8.83 0.22 21.07
N LYS A 65 7.85 0.30 21.96
CA LYS A 65 6.83 -0.76 22.13
C LYS A 65 5.76 -0.67 21.06
N TRP A 66 5.31 -1.84 20.61
CA TRP A 66 4.15 -1.96 19.72
C TRP A 66 2.88 -1.43 20.39
N LEU A 67 2.01 -0.82 19.60
CA LEU A 67 0.69 -0.39 20.07
C LEU A 67 -0.22 -1.61 20.26
N GLU A 68 -0.75 -1.78 21.47
CA GLU A 68 -1.66 -2.86 21.83
C GLU A 68 -2.91 -2.29 22.53
N PRO A 69 -4.11 -2.87 22.32
CA PRO A 69 -4.39 -4.02 21.46
C PRO A 69 -4.32 -3.69 19.97
N PHE A 70 -3.89 -4.65 19.16
CA PHE A 70 -3.82 -4.51 17.69
C PHE A 70 -4.97 -5.22 16.97
N ASP A 71 -5.72 -4.46 16.18
CA ASP A 71 -6.72 -4.96 15.24
C ASP A 71 -6.36 -4.49 13.81
N PRO A 72 -5.98 -5.39 12.89
CA PRO A 72 -5.57 -5.01 11.54
C PRO A 72 -6.75 -4.55 10.65
N LEU A 73 -8.00 -4.80 11.07
CA LEU A 73 -9.21 -4.37 10.34
C LEU A 73 -9.66 -2.97 10.73
N ARG A 74 -9.19 -2.44 11.87
CA ARG A 74 -9.57 -1.13 12.39
C ARG A 74 -9.16 0.00 11.46
N TYR A 75 -10.14 0.72 10.94
CA TYR A 75 -9.91 1.91 10.12
C TYR A 75 -9.38 3.07 10.96
N GLY A 76 -8.42 3.78 10.39
CA GLY A 76 -8.06 5.13 10.78
C GLY A 76 -8.73 6.19 9.89
N ALA A 77 -8.47 7.43 10.24
CA ALA A 77 -8.94 8.63 9.54
C ALA A 77 -7.78 9.64 9.51
N ASN A 78 -8.08 10.93 9.57
CA ASN A 78 -7.08 12.00 9.46
C ASN A 78 -6.51 12.40 10.84
N GLY A 79 -5.98 11.40 11.56
CA GLY A 79 -5.39 11.53 12.89
C GLY A 79 -6.03 10.66 13.97
N GLY A 80 -5.32 10.49 15.09
CA GLY A 80 -5.74 9.64 16.21
C GLY A 80 -5.59 8.13 15.97
N ASN A 81 -5.02 7.74 14.83
CA ASN A 81 -4.78 6.35 14.44
C ASN A 81 -3.48 6.25 13.61
N PRO A 82 -2.72 5.14 13.68
CA PRO A 82 -1.51 4.96 12.87
C PRO A 82 -1.71 4.90 11.36
N TYR A 83 -2.93 4.65 10.88
CA TYR A 83 -3.26 4.53 9.46
C TYR A 83 -4.12 5.72 8.98
N THR A 84 -3.78 6.26 7.81
CA THR A 84 -4.52 7.33 7.13
C THR A 84 -5.66 6.74 6.31
N GLU A 85 -6.90 7.08 6.62
CA GLU A 85 -8.11 6.73 5.83
C GLU A 85 -8.27 5.25 5.42
N GLY A 86 -7.63 4.36 6.17
CA GLY A 86 -7.53 2.94 5.85
C GLY A 86 -7.11 2.13 7.07
N ASN A 87 -6.77 0.87 6.84
CA ASN A 87 -6.37 -0.05 7.92
C ASN A 87 -5.03 -0.73 7.62
N ALA A 88 -4.60 -1.59 8.55
CA ALA A 88 -3.33 -2.31 8.41
C ALA A 88 -3.30 -3.24 7.19
N TRP A 89 -4.44 -3.80 6.78
CA TRP A 89 -4.52 -4.64 5.59
C TRP A 89 -4.21 -3.87 4.31
N GLN A 90 -4.71 -2.65 4.16
CA GLN A 90 -4.48 -1.82 2.97
C GLN A 90 -3.05 -1.29 2.93
N TYR A 91 -2.56 -0.75 4.06
CA TYR A 91 -1.21 -0.21 4.14
C TYR A 91 -0.11 -1.28 4.14
N ASN A 92 -0.43 -2.57 4.35
CA ASN A 92 0.59 -3.62 4.40
C ASN A 92 1.39 -3.77 3.09
N TRP A 93 0.86 -3.21 2.01
CA TRP A 93 1.38 -3.37 0.66
C TRP A 93 2.22 -2.17 0.20
N TYR A 94 2.29 -1.09 0.98
CA TYR A 94 2.91 0.18 0.55
C TYR A 94 4.43 0.19 0.74
N VAL A 95 5.12 -0.67 -0.01
CA VAL A 95 6.59 -0.65 -0.18
C VAL A 95 6.94 -0.75 -1.67
N PRO A 96 6.42 0.14 -2.54
CA PRO A 96 6.61 0.05 -3.98
C PRO A 96 8.07 0.18 -4.41
N GLN A 97 8.91 0.85 -3.60
CA GLN A 97 10.34 1.01 -3.85
C GLN A 97 11.16 -0.29 -3.74
N ASP A 98 10.67 -1.31 -3.01
CA ASP A 98 11.41 -2.57 -2.78
C ASP A 98 10.47 -3.76 -2.53
N VAL A 99 9.60 -4.06 -3.51
CA VAL A 99 8.68 -5.22 -3.46
C VAL A 99 9.41 -6.55 -3.23
N PRO A 100 10.59 -6.84 -3.83
CA PRO A 100 11.34 -8.06 -3.51
C PRO A 100 11.66 -8.19 -2.01
N ASP A 101 11.90 -7.07 -1.34
CA ASP A 101 12.09 -7.07 0.10
C ASP A 101 10.82 -7.28 0.90
N LEU A 102 9.72 -6.67 0.47
CA LEU A 102 8.41 -6.92 1.07
C LEU A 102 8.04 -8.40 1.00
N ILE A 103 8.29 -9.05 -0.15
CA ILE A 103 8.12 -10.51 -0.32
C ILE A 103 8.95 -11.28 0.71
N ARG A 104 10.23 -10.90 0.94
CA ARG A 104 11.08 -11.54 1.94
C ARG A 104 10.56 -11.34 3.37
N LEU A 105 10.16 -10.12 3.73
CA LEU A 105 9.59 -9.81 5.05
C LEU A 105 8.34 -10.63 5.34
N MET A 106 7.49 -10.85 4.33
CA MET A 106 6.26 -11.63 4.47
C MET A 106 6.47 -13.16 4.42
N GLY A 107 7.72 -13.64 4.43
CA GLY A 107 8.02 -15.09 4.46
C GLY A 107 8.20 -15.73 3.09
N GLY A 108 8.49 -14.94 2.05
CA GLY A 108 8.76 -15.41 0.70
C GLY A 108 7.51 -15.47 -0.20
N GLN A 109 7.73 -15.85 -1.46
CA GLN A 109 6.73 -15.73 -2.52
C GLN A 109 5.40 -16.43 -2.20
N LYS A 110 5.43 -17.67 -1.70
CA LYS A 110 4.19 -18.42 -1.38
C LYS A 110 3.36 -17.74 -0.28
N ALA A 111 4.01 -17.27 0.77
CA ALA A 111 3.33 -16.60 1.88
C ALA A 111 2.79 -15.23 1.44
N PHE A 112 3.55 -14.49 0.62
CA PHE A 112 3.12 -13.23 0.02
C PHE A 112 1.87 -13.40 -0.85
N VAL A 113 1.87 -14.38 -1.77
CA VAL A 113 0.70 -14.70 -2.61
C VAL A 113 -0.50 -15.11 -1.77
N SER A 114 -0.31 -15.98 -0.76
CA SER A 114 -1.40 -16.39 0.12
C SER A 114 -2.00 -15.22 0.90
N ARG A 115 -1.18 -14.26 1.32
CA ARG A 115 -1.64 -13.05 2.01
C ARG A 115 -2.38 -12.10 1.07
N LEU A 116 -1.94 -11.96 -0.18
CA LEU A 116 -2.69 -11.22 -1.21
C LEU A 116 -4.04 -11.91 -1.50
N ASP A 117 -4.07 -13.24 -1.66
CA ASP A 117 -5.30 -13.98 -1.88
C ASP A 117 -6.29 -13.74 -0.72
N LYS A 118 -5.79 -13.75 0.52
CA LYS A 118 -6.59 -13.42 1.70
C LYS A 118 -7.08 -11.97 1.67
N PHE A 119 -6.23 -11.01 1.29
CA PHE A 119 -6.61 -9.60 1.19
C PHE A 119 -7.77 -9.38 0.21
N PHE A 120 -7.76 -10.02 -0.96
CA PHE A 120 -8.83 -9.90 -1.95
C PHE A 120 -10.08 -10.74 -1.65
N THR A 121 -10.08 -11.56 -0.59
CA THR A 121 -11.22 -12.46 -0.26
C THR A 121 -11.77 -12.27 1.16
N LEU A 122 -11.04 -11.62 2.06
CA LEU A 122 -11.46 -11.39 3.44
C LEU A 122 -12.54 -10.31 3.52
N THR A 123 -13.73 -10.68 3.98
CA THR A 123 -14.88 -9.76 4.13
C THR A 123 -15.12 -9.30 5.56
N ASP A 124 -14.33 -9.77 6.52
CA ASP A 124 -14.44 -9.36 7.93
C ASP A 124 -14.21 -7.84 8.08
N THR A 125 -14.83 -7.26 9.11
CA THR A 125 -14.74 -5.83 9.39
C THR A 125 -14.73 -5.58 10.90
N SER A 126 -14.04 -4.52 11.33
CA SER A 126 -14.10 -4.00 12.69
C SER A 126 -15.39 -3.22 12.98
N GLY A 127 -16.32 -3.14 12.03
CA GLY A 127 -17.53 -2.30 12.10
C GLY A 127 -17.35 -1.03 11.29
N GLU A 128 -17.14 0.11 11.97
CA GLU A 128 -17.02 1.42 11.32
C GLU A 128 -15.88 1.46 10.29
N LYS A 129 -16.15 2.16 9.18
CA LYS A 129 -15.25 2.37 8.05
C LYS A 129 -14.99 3.86 7.90
N ASN A 130 -13.96 4.20 7.14
CA ASN A 130 -13.78 5.57 6.65
C ASN A 130 -14.77 5.86 5.51
N ASP A 131 -15.29 7.08 5.41
CA ASP A 131 -16.25 7.49 4.37
C ASP A 131 -15.67 7.42 2.95
N ASN A 132 -14.35 7.54 2.79
CA ASN A 132 -13.64 7.38 1.52
C ASN A 132 -13.41 5.90 1.15
N ALA A 133 -13.75 4.95 2.03
CA ALA A 133 -13.55 3.53 1.76
C ALA A 133 -14.76 2.92 1.02
N SER A 134 -14.62 2.78 -0.30
CA SER A 134 -15.64 2.18 -1.19
C SER A 134 -15.02 1.35 -2.33
N GLY A 135 -15.85 0.64 -3.11
CA GLY A 135 -15.36 -0.23 -4.18
C GLY A 135 -14.62 -1.48 -3.68
N PHE A 136 -15.25 -2.23 -2.78
CA PHE A 136 -14.61 -3.36 -2.08
C PHE A 136 -14.45 -4.62 -2.95
N ILE A 137 -13.27 -5.25 -2.86
CA ILE A 137 -13.02 -6.65 -3.25
C ILE A 137 -12.27 -7.32 -2.09
N GLY A 138 -13.00 -7.92 -1.16
CA GLY A 138 -12.43 -8.29 0.14
C GLY A 138 -12.05 -7.04 0.94
N GLN A 139 -10.77 -6.92 1.32
CA GLN A 139 -10.18 -5.74 1.97
C GLN A 139 -9.61 -4.71 0.99
N TYR A 140 -9.49 -5.06 -0.30
CA TYR A 140 -9.13 -4.09 -1.35
C TYR A 140 -10.22 -3.03 -1.46
N VAL A 141 -9.83 -1.76 -1.47
CA VAL A 141 -10.72 -0.60 -1.58
C VAL A 141 -10.28 0.21 -2.78
N HIS A 142 -11.09 0.23 -3.83
CA HIS A 142 -10.73 0.99 -5.03
C HIS A 142 -11.00 2.49 -4.90
N GLY A 143 -11.98 2.88 -4.08
CA GLY A 143 -12.36 4.28 -3.92
C GLY A 143 -11.34 5.15 -3.16
N ASN A 144 -10.20 4.59 -2.77
CA ASN A 144 -9.11 5.28 -2.09
C ASN A 144 -7.74 4.73 -2.54
N GLU A 145 -6.73 5.59 -2.67
CA GLU A 145 -5.47 5.36 -3.37
C GLU A 145 -4.54 4.30 -2.76
N PRO A 146 -4.48 4.06 -1.43
CA PRO A 146 -3.53 3.11 -0.84
C PRO A 146 -3.59 1.68 -1.40
N SER A 147 -4.71 1.30 -2.01
CA SER A 147 -4.89 -0.03 -2.62
C SER A 147 -4.53 -0.10 -4.10
N HIS A 148 -4.38 1.03 -4.81
CA HIS A 148 -4.41 1.07 -6.28
C HIS A 148 -3.33 0.26 -6.97
N HIS A 149 -2.17 0.14 -6.34
CA HIS A 149 -1.03 -0.64 -6.86
C HIS A 149 -1.11 -2.13 -6.51
N VAL A 150 -1.98 -2.54 -5.59
CA VAL A 150 -1.91 -3.86 -4.92
C VAL A 150 -2.20 -5.02 -5.87
N ALA A 151 -3.13 -4.86 -6.82
CA ALA A 151 -3.46 -5.91 -7.79
C ALA A 151 -2.26 -6.34 -8.65
N TYR A 152 -1.34 -5.41 -8.91
CA TYR A 152 -0.12 -5.63 -9.70
C TYR A 152 1.01 -6.30 -8.91
N LEU A 153 0.89 -6.45 -7.59
CA LEU A 153 1.89 -7.14 -6.78
C LEU A 153 1.96 -8.64 -7.07
N TYR A 154 0.92 -9.23 -7.66
CA TYR A 154 0.98 -10.61 -8.14
C TYR A 154 2.02 -10.80 -9.26
N ASP A 155 2.29 -9.79 -10.09
CA ASP A 155 3.36 -9.86 -11.12
C ASP A 155 4.74 -10.04 -10.47
N TYR A 156 5.01 -9.28 -9.40
CA TYR A 156 6.24 -9.39 -8.61
C TYR A 156 6.35 -10.74 -7.89
N ALA A 157 5.21 -11.32 -7.52
CA ALA A 157 5.12 -12.61 -6.87
C ALA A 157 5.05 -13.80 -7.84
N GLY A 158 5.21 -13.58 -9.15
CA GLY A 158 5.26 -14.63 -10.16
C GLY A 158 3.90 -15.23 -10.54
N GLU A 159 2.80 -14.54 -10.24
CA GLU A 159 1.42 -14.97 -10.51
C GLU A 159 0.67 -13.97 -11.42
N PRO A 160 1.22 -13.57 -12.59
CA PRO A 160 0.69 -12.46 -13.39
C PRO A 160 -0.74 -12.65 -13.90
N GLN A 161 -1.20 -13.90 -14.04
CA GLN A 161 -2.59 -14.21 -14.37
C GLN A 161 -3.57 -13.73 -13.30
N LYS A 162 -3.15 -13.66 -12.02
CA LYS A 162 -3.96 -13.09 -10.94
C LYS A 162 -4.06 -11.56 -11.04
N THR A 163 -2.97 -10.87 -11.41
CA THR A 163 -2.98 -9.44 -11.76
C THR A 163 -4.02 -9.19 -12.86
N GLN A 164 -3.91 -9.90 -13.98
CA GLN A 164 -4.78 -9.73 -15.15
C GLN A 164 -6.27 -9.92 -14.79
N LYS A 165 -6.57 -10.98 -14.01
CA LYS A 165 -7.93 -11.26 -13.54
C LYS A 165 -8.48 -10.12 -12.68
N LEU A 166 -7.70 -9.65 -11.70
CA LEU A 166 -8.16 -8.62 -10.76
C LEU A 166 -8.28 -7.25 -11.42
N VAL A 167 -7.29 -6.84 -12.22
CA VAL A 167 -7.34 -5.57 -12.96
C VAL A 167 -8.54 -5.56 -13.92
N SER A 168 -8.79 -6.67 -14.63
CA SER A 168 -9.98 -6.82 -15.46
C SER A 168 -11.28 -6.73 -14.64
N GLN A 169 -11.35 -7.41 -13.49
CA GLN A 169 -12.51 -7.31 -12.60
C GLN A 169 -12.75 -5.87 -12.13
N ILE A 170 -11.71 -5.17 -11.67
CA ILE A 170 -11.80 -3.79 -11.18
C ILE A 170 -12.33 -2.87 -12.29
N MET A 171 -11.71 -2.88 -13.47
CA MET A 171 -12.14 -2.04 -14.60
C MET A 171 -13.60 -2.30 -15.01
N ASN A 172 -14.05 -3.56 -14.99
CA ASN A 172 -15.39 -3.92 -15.46
C ASN A 172 -16.48 -3.80 -14.41
N THR A 173 -16.14 -3.72 -13.11
CA THR A 173 -17.13 -3.72 -12.02
C THR A 173 -17.14 -2.44 -11.19
N LEU A 174 -16.04 -1.67 -11.21
CA LEU A 174 -15.86 -0.48 -10.37
C LEU A 174 -15.78 0.83 -11.18
N TYR A 175 -15.95 0.75 -12.50
CA TYR A 175 -16.12 1.90 -13.40
C TYR A 175 -17.37 1.71 -14.26
N ASN A 176 -18.08 2.81 -14.55
CA ASN A 176 -19.22 2.80 -15.46
C ASN A 176 -19.42 4.17 -16.13
N THR A 177 -20.36 4.24 -17.08
CA THR A 177 -20.65 5.45 -17.87
C THR A 177 -21.85 6.26 -17.35
N SER A 178 -22.39 5.91 -16.18
CA SER A 178 -23.46 6.67 -15.52
C SER A 178 -22.90 7.87 -14.75
N SER A 179 -23.78 8.66 -14.13
CA SER A 179 -23.36 9.79 -13.30
C SER A 179 -22.57 9.42 -12.05
N SER A 180 -22.64 8.16 -11.58
CA SER A 180 -21.79 7.73 -10.46
C SER A 180 -20.33 7.51 -10.88
N GLY A 181 -20.11 6.93 -12.08
CA GLY A 181 -18.82 6.83 -12.76
C GLY A 181 -17.78 5.95 -12.08
N TYR A 182 -17.34 6.35 -10.89
CA TYR A 182 -16.19 5.84 -10.15
C TYR A 182 -16.59 5.13 -8.86
N ALA A 183 -15.63 4.40 -8.29
CA ALA A 183 -15.80 3.71 -7.02
C ALA A 183 -15.60 4.59 -5.78
N GLY A 184 -15.19 5.85 -5.95
CA GLY A 184 -14.85 6.83 -4.92
C GLY A 184 -14.67 8.22 -5.56
N ASN A 185 -13.98 9.12 -4.88
CA ASN A 185 -13.60 10.41 -5.46
C ASN A 185 -12.65 10.20 -6.65
N ASP A 186 -12.71 11.06 -7.66
CA ASP A 186 -11.76 10.97 -8.80
C ASP A 186 -10.37 11.55 -8.44
N ASP A 187 -10.28 12.24 -7.29
CA ASP A 187 -9.07 12.85 -6.73
C ASP A 187 -8.17 13.52 -7.77
N CYS A 188 -8.76 14.52 -8.42
CA CYS A 188 -8.12 15.33 -9.46
C CYS A 188 -7.62 14.51 -10.67
N GLY A 189 -8.28 13.40 -10.99
CA GLY A 189 -8.01 12.55 -12.14
C GLY A 189 -7.08 11.37 -11.83
N GLU A 190 -6.83 11.08 -10.56
CA GLU A 190 -6.06 9.91 -10.12
C GLU A 190 -6.78 8.61 -10.54
N MET A 191 -8.06 8.45 -10.17
CA MET A 191 -8.87 7.26 -10.50
C MET A 191 -9.04 7.11 -12.01
N SER A 192 -9.33 8.22 -12.70
CA SER A 192 -9.36 8.25 -14.16
C SER A 192 -8.03 7.81 -14.78
N SER A 193 -6.90 8.24 -14.22
CA SER A 193 -5.56 7.84 -14.70
C SER A 193 -5.30 6.36 -14.44
N TRP A 194 -5.72 5.82 -13.29
CA TRP A 194 -5.65 4.38 -12.99
C TRP A 194 -6.35 3.57 -14.08
N PHE A 195 -7.57 3.97 -14.48
CA PHE A 195 -8.30 3.32 -15.55
C PHE A 195 -7.57 3.40 -16.89
N VAL A 196 -7.09 4.58 -17.28
CA VAL A 196 -6.38 4.80 -18.55
C VAL A 196 -5.14 3.91 -18.65
N PHE A 197 -4.32 3.85 -17.61
CA PHE A 197 -3.14 2.98 -17.56
C PHE A 197 -3.53 1.50 -17.64
N SER A 198 -4.48 1.07 -16.82
CA SER A 198 -4.97 -0.31 -16.78
C SER A 198 -5.54 -0.77 -18.13
N ALA A 199 -6.28 0.11 -18.81
CA ALA A 199 -6.84 -0.15 -20.15
C ALA A 199 -5.76 -0.29 -21.22
N MET A 200 -4.62 0.42 -21.09
CA MET A 200 -3.45 0.22 -21.95
C MET A 200 -2.64 -1.05 -21.62
N GLY A 201 -2.93 -1.70 -20.49
CA GLY A 201 -2.32 -2.97 -20.09
C GLY A 201 -1.05 -2.85 -19.23
N PHE A 202 -0.79 -1.70 -18.62
CA PHE A 202 0.34 -1.51 -17.70
C PHE A 202 0.05 -0.42 -16.65
N LEU A 203 0.70 -0.48 -15.49
CA LEU A 203 0.67 0.59 -14.49
C LEU A 203 2.06 1.23 -14.34
N SER A 204 2.10 2.56 -14.21
CA SER A 204 3.35 3.29 -14.01
C SER A 204 4.08 2.83 -12.74
N GLY A 205 5.42 2.77 -12.79
CA GLY A 205 6.26 2.38 -11.64
C GLY A 205 6.39 0.87 -11.37
N MET A 206 5.57 0.03 -12.00
CA MET A 206 5.53 -1.42 -11.75
C MET A 206 6.10 -2.26 -12.90
N SER A 207 7.21 -1.82 -13.47
CA SER A 207 7.94 -2.59 -14.49
C SER A 207 8.97 -3.50 -13.80
N ARG A 208 8.83 -4.82 -14.02
CA ARG A 208 9.88 -5.79 -13.73
C ARG A 208 11.13 -5.34 -14.50
N ARG A 209 12.15 -4.82 -13.82
CA ARG A 209 13.48 -4.69 -14.42
C ARG A 209 13.90 -6.12 -14.80
N ARG A 210 13.84 -6.41 -16.10
CA ARG A 210 14.43 -7.62 -16.67
C ARG A 210 15.95 -7.57 -16.51
#